data_AF-A0A388T767-F1
#
_entry.id   AF-A0A388T767-F1
#
_cell.length_a   1.000
_cell.length_b   1.000
_cell.length_c   1.000
_cell.angle_alpha   90.00
_cell.angle_beta   90.00
_cell.angle_gamma   90.00
#
_symmetry.space_group_name_H-M   'P 1'
#
loop_
_entity.id
_entity.type
_entity.pdbx_description
1 polymer ?
#
loop_
_entity_poly.entity_id
_entity_poly.type
_entity_poly.pdbx_seq_one_letter_code
_entity_poly.pdbx_strand_id
1 'polypeptide(L)'
;MPQAAEDLDSIFAYISNNLHNPQAAGQLMADIEAAFMTLKNIPYAYPSCSNEYLQKKNYRKLIVKNYMAFYIIQEETKLTLVMRVLYSRRDYEQLL
;
A
#
# COMPACT_ATOMS: atom_id res chain seq x y z
N MET A 1 13.59 -3.01 -4.83
CA MET A 1 12.64 -2.65 -5.90
C MET A 1 11.23 -2.62 -5.32
N PRO A 2 10.29 -1.82 -5.86
CA PRO A 2 8.89 -1.89 -5.46
C PRO A 2 8.34 -3.31 -5.65
N GLN A 3 7.63 -3.84 -4.66
CA GLN A 3 6.98 -5.17 -4.72
C GLN A 3 5.46 -5.06 -4.62
N ALA A 4 4.92 -3.84 -4.68
CA ALA A 4 3.48 -3.60 -4.53
C ALA A 4 2.62 -4.40 -5.52
N ALA A 5 3.08 -4.62 -6.75
CA ALA A 5 2.35 -5.45 -7.72
C ALA A 5 2.26 -6.92 -7.27
N GLU A 6 3.39 -7.52 -6.88
CA GLU A 6 3.44 -8.90 -6.36
C GLU A 6 2.62 -9.05 -5.07
N ASP A 7 2.67 -8.03 -4.19
CA ASP A 7 1.85 -7.98 -2.99
C ASP A 7 0.34 -7.98 -3.35
N LEU A 8 -0.10 -7.14 -4.31
CA LEU A 8 -1.49 -7.07 -4.75
C LEU A 8 -1.98 -8.36 -5.41
N ASP A 9 -1.16 -8.96 -6.29
CA ASP A 9 -1.47 -10.24 -6.92
C ASP A 9 -1.64 -11.34 -5.87
N SER A 10 -0.73 -11.38 -4.88
CA SER A 10 -0.78 -12.34 -3.78
C SER A 10 -2.03 -12.14 -2.91
N ILE A 11 -2.38 -10.88 -2.62
CA ILE A 11 -3.59 -10.53 -1.86
C ILE A 11 -4.85 -10.96 -2.61
N PHE A 12 -4.93 -10.65 -3.90
CA PHE A 12 -6.06 -11.00 -4.74
C PHE A 12 -6.23 -12.52 -4.83
N ALA A 13 -5.15 -13.24 -5.11
CA ALA A 13 -5.14 -14.70 -5.20
C ALA A 13 -5.55 -15.34 -3.87
N TYR A 14 -5.02 -14.85 -2.74
CA TYR A 14 -5.37 -15.37 -1.42
C TYR A 14 -6.87 -15.23 -1.13
N ILE A 15 -7.44 -14.03 -1.33
CA ILE A 15 -8.87 -13.81 -1.04
C ILE A 15 -9.76 -14.57 -2.03
N SER A 16 -9.40 -14.57 -3.32
CA SER A 16 -10.20 -15.22 -4.36
C SER A 16 -10.17 -16.75 -4.25
N ASN A 17 -8.99 -17.32 -4.05
CA ASN A 17 -8.76 -18.76 -4.20
C ASN A 17 -8.74 -19.47 -2.85
N ASN A 18 -8.09 -18.91 -1.83
CA ASN A 18 -7.94 -19.56 -0.52
C ASN A 18 -9.14 -19.28 0.38
N LEU A 19 -9.72 -18.07 0.29
CA LEU A 19 -10.94 -17.71 1.03
C LEU A 19 -12.22 -17.88 0.19
N HIS A 20 -12.09 -18.33 -1.06
CA HIS A 20 -13.19 -18.55 -2.00
C HIS A 20 -14.12 -17.34 -2.17
N ASN A 21 -13.56 -16.12 -2.13
CA ASN A 21 -14.34 -14.89 -2.17
C ASN A 21 -13.83 -13.90 -3.24
N PRO A 22 -13.98 -14.22 -4.53
CA PRO A 22 -13.50 -13.37 -5.62
C PRO A 22 -14.20 -12.00 -5.67
N GLN A 23 -15.46 -11.92 -5.20
CA GLN A 23 -16.16 -10.64 -5.10
C GLN A 23 -15.48 -9.70 -4.10
N ALA A 24 -15.13 -10.20 -2.92
CA ALA A 24 -14.41 -9.40 -1.92
C ALA A 24 -13.01 -9.01 -2.41
N ALA A 25 -12.32 -9.91 -3.13
CA ALA A 25 -11.02 -9.61 -3.73
C ALA A 25 -11.13 -8.46 -4.75
N GLY A 26 -12.11 -8.52 -5.66
CA GLY A 26 -12.36 -7.47 -6.63
C GLY A 26 -12.72 -6.13 -5.99
N GLN A 27 -13.58 -6.14 -4.97
CA GLN A 27 -13.93 -4.91 -4.24
C GLN A 27 -12.71 -4.30 -3.53
N LEU A 28 -11.84 -5.13 -2.94
CA LEU A 28 -10.62 -4.64 -2.32
C LEU A 28 -9.68 -3.99 -3.34
N MET A 29 -9.53 -4.58 -4.54
CA MET A 29 -8.70 -3.99 -5.60
C MET A 29 -9.24 -2.63 -6.04
N ALA A 30 -10.56 -2.51 -6.21
CA ALA A 30 -11.21 -1.23 -6.54
C ALA A 30 -10.99 -0.17 -5.44
N ASP A 31 -11.12 -0.56 -4.18
CA ASP A 31 -10.89 0.34 -3.03
C ASP A 31 -9.43 0.83 -2.98
N ILE A 32 -8.46 -0.05 -3.25
CA ILE A 32 -7.03 0.29 -3.31
C ILE A 32 -6.73 1.22 -4.48
N GLU A 33 -7.27 0.92 -5.66
CA GLU A 33 -7.09 1.74 -6.86
C GLU A 33 -7.62 3.16 -6.64
N ALA A 34 -8.81 3.31 -6.06
CA ALA A 34 -9.37 4.62 -5.72
C ALA A 34 -8.46 5.40 -4.75
N ALA A 35 -7.85 4.73 -3.78
CA ALA A 35 -6.91 5.35 -2.87
C ALA A 35 -5.61 5.78 -3.58
N PHE A 36 -5.10 5.00 -4.52
CA PHE A 36 -3.91 5.35 -5.32
C PHE A 36 -4.18 6.50 -6.29
N MET A 37 -5.37 6.57 -6.88
CA MET A 37 -5.79 7.74 -7.67
C MET A 37 -5.80 9.03 -6.83
N THR A 38 -6.13 8.93 -5.54
CA THR A 38 -6.03 10.07 -4.62
C THR A 38 -4.57 10.49 -4.41
N LEU A 39 -3.65 9.52 -4.26
CA LEU A 39 -2.21 9.80 -4.13
C LEU A 39 -1.64 10.54 -5.33
N LYS A 40 -2.09 10.21 -6.54
CA LYS A 40 -1.66 10.89 -7.78
C LYS A 40 -1.90 12.39 -7.72
N ASN A 41 -3.00 12.83 -7.09
CA ASN A 41 -3.39 14.23 -7.01
C ASN A 41 -2.89 14.91 -5.73
N ILE A 42 -2.87 14.18 -4.61
CA ILE A 42 -2.56 14.72 -3.28
C ILE A 42 -1.63 13.73 -2.55
N PRO A 43 -0.36 13.59 -2.98
CA PRO A 43 0.54 12.58 -2.43
C PRO A 43 0.87 12.80 -0.95
N TYR A 44 0.70 14.04 -0.47
CA TYR A 44 0.88 14.45 0.92
C TYR A 44 -0.35 14.27 1.82
N ALA A 45 -1.46 13.73 1.30
CA ALA A 45 -2.72 13.58 2.04
C ALA A 45 -2.60 12.67 3.29
N TYR A 46 -1.60 11.78 3.31
CA TYR A 46 -1.43 10.80 4.38
C TYR A 46 -0.16 11.06 5.21
N PRO A 47 -0.19 10.69 6.51
CA PRO A 47 0.91 10.97 7.41
C PRO A 47 2.17 10.17 7.06
N SER A 48 3.31 10.73 7.46
CA SER A 48 4.58 9.99 7.49
C SER A 48 4.50 8.79 8.43
N CYS A 49 5.29 7.77 8.17
CA CYS A 49 5.44 6.66 9.10
C CYS A 49 6.04 7.16 10.43
N SER A 50 5.54 6.61 11.54
CA SER A 50 6.01 6.94 12.90
C SER A 50 7.33 6.26 13.26
N ASN A 51 7.64 5.15 12.61
CA ASN A 51 8.90 4.44 12.78
C ASN A 51 10.06 5.28 12.24
N GLU A 52 11.09 5.50 13.06
CA GLU A 52 12.20 6.42 12.77
C GLU A 52 12.97 6.04 11.49
N TYR A 53 13.15 4.74 11.23
CA TYR A 53 13.85 4.27 10.03
C TYR A 53 13.04 4.56 8.76
N LEU A 54 11.73 4.32 8.79
CA LEU A 54 10.83 4.63 7.68
C LEU A 54 10.68 6.14 7.46
N GLN A 55 10.62 6.92 8.56
CA GLN A 55 10.55 8.37 8.49
C GLN A 55 11.79 8.97 7.84
N LYS A 56 13.01 8.52 8.20
CA LYS A 56 14.27 8.95 7.56
C LYS A 56 14.31 8.68 6.06
N LYS A 57 13.58 7.66 5.60
CA LYS A 57 13.43 7.31 4.19
C LYS A 57 12.22 7.96 3.51
N ASN A 58 11.55 8.91 4.16
CA ASN A 58 10.37 9.62 3.67
C ASN A 58 9.18 8.69 3.33
N TYR A 59 9.08 7.55 4.00
CA TYR A 59 7.92 6.68 3.82
C TYR A 59 6.67 7.29 4.43
N ARG A 60 5.60 7.20 3.65
CA ARG A 60 4.23 7.50 4.06
C ARG A 60 3.42 6.22 4.00
N LYS A 61 2.32 6.21 4.75
CA LYS A 61 1.41 5.07 4.80
C LYS A 61 -0.03 5.52 4.64
N LEU A 62 -0.80 4.75 3.90
CA LEU A 62 -2.25 4.82 3.91
C LEU A 62 -2.83 3.45 4.27
N ILE A 63 -4.01 3.45 4.87
CA ILE A 63 -4.73 2.24 5.25
C ILE A 63 -6.00 2.16 4.41
N VAL A 64 -6.14 1.04 3.69
CA VAL A 64 -7.35 0.70 2.93
C VAL A 64 -7.88 -0.61 3.50
N LYS A 65 -9.04 -0.54 4.17
CA LYS A 65 -9.61 -1.67 4.92
C LYS A 65 -8.58 -2.26 5.90
N ASN A 66 -8.19 -3.51 5.70
CA ASN A 66 -7.21 -4.23 6.52
C ASN A 66 -5.82 -4.27 5.87
N TYR A 67 -5.54 -3.42 4.90
CA TYR A 67 -4.25 -3.37 4.21
C TYR A 67 -3.60 -2.00 4.36
N MET A 68 -2.27 -1.99 4.45
CA MET A 68 -1.45 -0.80 4.56
C MET A 68 -0.54 -0.72 3.35
N ALA A 69 -0.66 0.37 2.60
CA ALA A 69 0.24 0.67 1.49
C ALA A 69 1.31 1.64 1.95
N PHE A 70 2.57 1.30 1.66
CA PHE A 70 3.74 2.11 1.95
C PHE A 70 4.23 2.74 0.66
N TYR A 71 4.47 4.06 0.69
CA TYR A 71 4.88 4.79 -0.50
C TYR A 71 5.88 5.89 -0.18
N ILE A 72 6.63 6.31 -1.19
CA ILE A 72 7.56 7.44 -1.14
C ILE A 72 7.18 8.45 -2.23
N ILE A 73 7.53 9.72 -2.01
CA ILE A 73 7.34 10.81 -2.97
C ILE A 73 8.72 11.23 -3.44
N GLN A 74 8.93 11.19 -4.75
CA GLN A 74 10.13 11.69 -5.40
C GLN A 74 9.83 13.09 -5.93
N GLU A 75 10.29 14.12 -5.21
CA GLU A 75 9.98 15.52 -5.55
C GLU A 75 10.57 15.95 -6.90
N GLU A 76 11.79 15.51 -7.21
CA GLU A 76 12.48 15.88 -8.45
C GLU A 76 11.74 15.37 -9.70
N THR A 77 11.20 14.14 -9.62
CA THR A 77 10.49 13.50 -10.73
C THR A 77 8.97 13.65 -10.64
N LYS A 78 8.47 14.22 -9.53
CA LYS A 78 7.04 14.30 -9.17
C LYS A 78 6.33 12.93 -9.21
N LEU A 79 7.07 11.87 -8.90
CA LEU A 79 6.55 10.50 -8.88
C LEU A 79 6.16 10.09 -7.47
N THR A 80 5.04 9.39 -7.36
CA THR A 80 4.67 8.66 -6.14
C THR A 80 4.88 7.18 -6.37
N LEU A 81 5.79 6.57 -5.62
CA LEU A 81 6.13 5.17 -5.76
C LEU A 81 5.54 4.37 -4.60
N VAL A 82 4.57 3.52 -4.90
CA VAL A 82 4.06 2.54 -3.93
C VAL A 82 5.07 1.41 -3.84
N MET A 83 5.66 1.24 -2.67
CA MET A 83 6.75 0.31 -2.42
C MET A 83 6.23 -1.08 -2.05
N ARG A 84 5.23 -1.14 -1.16
CA ARG A 84 4.65 -2.38 -0.61
C ARG A 84 3.17 -2.21 -0.27
N VAL A 85 2.40 -3.28 -0.30
CA VAL A 85 1.02 -3.36 0.21
C VAL A 85 0.88 -4.57 1.13
N LEU A 86 0.69 -4.35 2.43
CA LEU A 86 0.77 -5.42 3.43
C LEU A 86 -0.52 -5.51 4.26
N TYR A 87 -0.77 -6.62 4.94
CA TYR A 87 -1.97 -6.82 5.78
C TYR A 87 -1.84 -6.22 7.21
N SER A 88 -2.66 -5.22 7.54
CA SER A 88 -2.50 -4.21 8.63
C SER A 88 -2.26 -4.75 10.03
N ARG A 89 -2.56 -6.03 10.28
CA ARG A 89 -2.38 -6.67 11.59
C ARG A 89 -1.07 -7.42 11.75
N ARG A 90 -0.18 -7.45 10.74
CA ARG A 90 1.19 -7.96 10.92
C ARG A 90 2.10 -6.84 11.40
N ASP A 91 3.02 -7.15 12.32
CA ASP A 91 4.09 -6.23 12.69
C ASP A 91 5.00 -5.99 11.48
N TYR A 92 4.86 -4.82 10.86
CA TYR A 92 5.60 -4.45 9.65
C TYR A 92 6.93 -3.80 9.91
N GLU A 93 7.24 -3.51 11.17
CA GLU A 93 8.49 -2.85 11.55
C GLU A 93 9.74 -3.69 11.24
N GLN A 94 9.56 -4.99 10.95
CA GLN A 94 10.64 -5.91 10.57
C GLN A 94 10.67 -6.25 9.07
N LEU A 95 9.74 -5.73 8.25
CA LEU A 95 9.53 -6.18 6.86
C LEU A 95 9.94 -5.15 5.78
N LEU A 96 10.43 -3.97 6.17
CA LEU A 96 10.74 -2.82 5.30
C LEU A 96 12.14 -2.23 5.55
#